data_AF-A0A221R7H9-F1
#
_entry.id   AF-A0A221R7H9-F1
#
_cell.length_a   1.000
_cell.length_b   1.000
_cell.length_c   1.000
_cell.angle_alpha   90.00
_cell.angle_beta   90.00
_cell.angle_gamma   90.00
#
_symmetry.space_group_name_H-M   'P 1'
#
loop_
_entity.id
_entity.type
_entity.pdbx_description
1 polymer ?
#
loop_
_entity_poly.entity_id
_entity_poly.type
_entity_poly.pdbx_seq_one_letter_code
_entity_poly.pdbx_strand_id
1 'polypeptide(L)'
;MPLKDQFGTDVLIAGWGHTRFGKLEGETLESLLVAAAGEAIANSGLEPGQIDEVYVGTYNAGMVPLAFASSLALQVSDELANVPATRVENAFASGSGAFQQGVKALLAGTARKVLVIGAEKMTAAGPEAVGAALLGAGYESAGHPSRTGFTGCPRPGGRRCTTWAALRSRTM
;
A
#
# COMPACT_ATOMS: atom_id res chain seq x y z
N MET A 1 13.41 7.78 -22.36
CA MET A 1 12.24 8.10 -23.19
C MET A 1 11.07 8.40 -22.26
N PRO A 2 10.41 9.55 -22.37
CA PRO A 2 9.18 9.86 -21.62
C PRO A 2 8.12 8.76 -21.74
N LEU A 3 7.26 8.61 -20.73
CA LEU A 3 6.18 7.61 -20.75
C LEU A 3 5.22 7.84 -21.93
N LYS A 4 4.86 9.10 -22.20
CA LYS A 4 4.09 9.50 -23.38
C LYS A 4 4.65 8.96 -24.69
N ASP A 5 5.97 9.00 -24.87
CA ASP A 5 6.61 8.56 -26.11
C ASP A 5 6.64 7.02 -26.23
N GLN A 6 6.62 6.30 -25.11
CA GLN A 6 6.64 4.84 -25.08
C GLN A 6 5.25 4.22 -25.18
N PHE A 7 4.27 4.81 -24.49
CA PHE A 7 2.94 4.21 -24.28
C PHE A 7 1.80 5.04 -24.86
N GLY A 8 2.08 6.21 -25.45
CA GLY A 8 1.05 7.11 -25.99
C GLY A 8 0.22 7.82 -24.93
N THR A 9 0.54 7.66 -23.64
CA THR A 9 -0.19 8.26 -22.51
C THR A 9 0.78 8.64 -21.38
N ASP A 10 0.41 9.65 -20.61
CA ASP A 10 1.11 10.03 -19.37
C ASP A 10 0.35 9.52 -18.14
N VAL A 11 1.11 9.24 -17.10
CA VAL A 11 0.60 8.87 -15.78
C VAL A 11 0.88 10.01 -14.81
N LEU A 12 -0.18 10.54 -14.21
CA LEU A 12 -0.15 11.70 -13.32
C LEU A 12 -0.49 11.27 -11.90
N ILE A 13 0.04 11.97 -10.90
CA ILE A 13 -0.45 11.84 -9.53
C ILE A 13 -1.54 12.90 -9.33
N ALA A 14 -2.80 12.47 -9.22
CA ALA A 14 -3.94 13.37 -9.11
C ALA A 14 -4.18 13.85 -7.68
N GLY A 15 -3.89 13.03 -6.66
CA GLY A 15 -4.06 13.36 -5.25
C GLY A 15 -3.14 12.52 -4.37
N TRP A 16 -3.09 12.82 -3.08
CA TRP A 16 -2.29 12.08 -2.09
C TRP A 16 -2.91 12.25 -0.70
N GLY A 17 -2.60 11.35 0.22
CA GLY A 17 -3.05 11.41 1.60
C GLY A 17 -2.15 10.54 2.46
N HIS A 18 -2.03 10.87 3.75
CA HIS A 18 -1.28 10.05 4.69
C HIS A 18 -1.74 10.29 6.13
N THR A 19 -1.75 9.22 6.91
CA THR A 19 -1.96 9.33 8.35
C THR A 19 -0.69 9.83 9.05
N ARG A 20 -0.82 10.17 10.33
CA ARG A 20 0.33 10.43 11.20
C ARG A 20 1.12 9.14 11.39
N PHE A 21 2.44 9.19 11.21
CA PHE A 21 3.31 8.06 11.55
C PHE A 21 3.64 8.04 13.05
N GLY A 22 3.70 6.84 13.63
CA GLY A 22 4.15 6.63 15.00
C GLY A 22 3.43 5.51 15.72
N LYS A 23 3.49 5.54 17.05
CA LYS A 23 2.71 4.64 17.90
C LYS A 23 1.29 5.18 18.00
N LEU A 24 0.37 4.54 17.30
CA LEU A 24 -1.04 4.93 17.27
C LEU A 24 -1.83 3.92 18.09
N GLU A 25 -2.22 4.28 19.31
CA GLU A 25 -3.09 3.45 20.14
C GLU A 25 -4.55 3.73 19.77
N GLY A 26 -5.40 2.71 19.80
CA GLY A 26 -6.83 2.83 19.41
C GLY A 26 -7.11 2.76 17.91
N GLU A 27 -6.13 3.06 17.04
CA GLU A 27 -6.29 2.93 15.58
C GLU A 27 -6.17 1.47 15.11
N THR A 28 -6.97 1.09 14.12
CA THR A 28 -6.92 -0.24 13.46
C THR A 28 -6.22 -0.14 12.10
N LEU A 29 -5.93 -1.27 11.46
CA LEU A 29 -5.44 -1.25 10.07
C LEU A 29 -6.48 -0.60 9.14
N GLU A 30 -7.76 -0.88 9.38
CA GLU A 30 -8.89 -0.32 8.64
C GLU A 30 -8.98 1.19 8.79
N SER A 31 -8.98 1.72 10.02
CA SER A 31 -9.12 3.16 10.23
C SER A 31 -7.98 3.95 9.57
N LEU A 32 -6.75 3.43 9.63
CA LEU A 32 -5.59 4.04 8.99
C LEU A 32 -5.69 4.01 7.47
N LEU A 33 -6.14 2.89 6.91
CA LEU A 33 -6.31 2.71 5.48
C LEU A 33 -7.42 3.63 4.95
N VAL A 34 -8.57 3.65 5.61
CA VAL A 34 -9.72 4.47 5.23
C VAL A 34 -9.38 5.96 5.31
N ALA A 35 -8.71 6.41 6.37
CA ALA A 35 -8.31 7.80 6.53
C ALA A 35 -7.36 8.26 5.41
N ALA A 36 -6.30 7.49 5.14
CA ALA A 36 -5.34 7.84 4.09
C ALA A 36 -5.97 7.82 2.67
N ALA A 37 -6.81 6.83 2.40
CA ALA A 37 -7.50 6.69 1.11
C ALA A 37 -8.54 7.81 0.89
N GLY A 38 -9.34 8.12 1.90
CA GLY A 38 -10.32 9.21 1.85
C GLY A 38 -9.66 10.57 1.60
N GLU A 39 -8.55 10.86 2.29
CA GLU A 39 -7.78 12.08 2.06
C GLU A 39 -7.21 12.13 0.63
N ALA A 40 -6.68 11.01 0.13
CA ALA A 40 -6.13 10.94 -1.23
C ALA A 40 -7.18 11.17 -2.32
N ILE A 41 -8.38 10.63 -2.14
CA ILE A 41 -9.52 10.86 -3.04
C ILE A 41 -9.94 12.33 -2.99
N ALA A 42 -10.15 12.88 -1.78
CA ALA A 42 -10.54 14.28 -1.61
C ALA A 42 -9.54 15.24 -2.26
N ASN A 43 -8.24 15.04 -2.04
CA ASN A 43 -7.18 15.85 -2.64
C ASN A 43 -7.09 15.71 -4.17
N SER A 44 -7.61 14.63 -4.74
CA SER A 44 -7.63 14.42 -6.19
C SER A 44 -8.77 15.14 -6.93
N GLY A 45 -9.79 15.60 -6.19
CA GLY A 45 -11.02 16.13 -6.76
C GLY A 45 -11.84 15.11 -7.56
N LEU A 46 -11.59 13.81 -7.35
CA LEU A 46 -12.38 12.72 -7.90
C LEU A 46 -13.47 12.30 -6.91
N GLU A 47 -14.57 11.81 -7.44
CA GLU A 47 -15.57 11.09 -6.65
C GLU A 47 -15.14 9.61 -6.51
N PRO A 48 -15.39 8.95 -5.36
CA PRO A 48 -15.01 7.55 -5.16
C PRO A 48 -15.50 6.62 -6.27
N GLY A 49 -16.74 6.78 -6.76
CA GLY A 49 -17.30 6.00 -7.87
C GLY A 49 -16.60 6.18 -9.23
N GLN A 50 -15.63 7.08 -9.36
CA GLN A 50 -14.82 7.25 -10.57
C GLN A 50 -13.57 6.35 -10.59
N ILE A 51 -13.22 5.70 -9.48
CA ILE A 51 -12.07 4.80 -9.38
C ILE A 51 -12.40 3.49 -10.09
N ASP A 52 -11.53 3.09 -11.02
CA ASP A 52 -11.73 1.87 -11.81
C ASP A 52 -11.09 0.64 -11.13
N GLU A 53 -10.04 0.82 -10.34
CA GLU A 53 -9.30 -0.26 -9.66
C GLU A 53 -8.57 0.22 -8.40
N VAL A 54 -8.41 -0.67 -7.42
CA VAL A 54 -7.70 -0.41 -6.15
C VAL A 54 -6.55 -1.40 -5.93
N TYR A 55 -5.40 -0.89 -5.53
CA TYR A 55 -4.27 -1.69 -5.05
C TYR A 55 -3.93 -1.37 -3.60
N VAL A 56 -3.94 -2.40 -2.75
CA VAL A 56 -3.63 -2.31 -1.32
C VAL A 56 -2.28 -2.96 -1.03
N GLY A 57 -1.26 -2.15 -0.80
CA GLY A 57 0.07 -2.56 -0.37
C GLY A 57 0.13 -2.78 1.14
N THR A 58 0.25 -4.03 1.59
CA THR A 58 0.41 -4.35 3.01
C THR A 58 1.23 -5.62 3.18
N TYR A 59 2.20 -5.59 4.10
CA TYR A 59 2.97 -6.77 4.43
C TYR A 59 2.20 -7.64 5.42
N ASN A 60 1.71 -7.04 6.51
CA ASN A 60 0.99 -7.64 7.62
C ASN A 60 1.72 -8.80 8.33
N ALA A 61 2.08 -9.87 7.62
CA ALA A 61 2.83 -11.03 8.12
C ALA A 61 2.31 -11.58 9.45
N GLY A 62 0.98 -11.56 9.63
CA GLY A 62 0.31 -12.06 10.83
C GLY A 62 0.31 -11.09 12.03
N MET A 63 0.82 -9.85 11.88
CA MET A 63 0.78 -8.84 12.94
C MET A 63 -0.66 -8.42 13.29
N VAL A 64 -1.52 -8.36 12.27
CA VAL A 64 -2.97 -8.21 12.40
C VAL A 64 -3.62 -9.52 11.95
N PRO A 65 -4.59 -10.08 12.70
CA PRO A 65 -5.25 -11.34 12.35
C PRO A 65 -6.15 -11.26 11.11
N LEU A 66 -6.17 -10.12 10.41
CA LEU A 66 -6.93 -9.92 9.19
C LEU A 66 -6.16 -10.46 7.98
N ALA A 67 -6.63 -11.59 7.43
CA ALA A 67 -6.07 -12.19 6.22
C ALA A 67 -6.55 -11.54 4.92
N PHE A 68 -7.64 -10.77 4.97
CA PHE A 68 -8.30 -10.19 3.80
C PHE A 68 -8.26 -8.65 3.83
N ALA A 69 -7.07 -8.09 3.64
CA ALA A 69 -6.86 -6.64 3.75
C ALA A 69 -7.34 -5.85 2.52
N SER A 70 -7.51 -6.47 1.35
CA SER A 70 -7.93 -5.75 0.14
C SER A 70 -9.34 -5.17 0.24
N SER A 71 -10.26 -5.85 0.92
CA SER A 71 -11.64 -5.36 1.11
C SER A 71 -11.75 -4.17 2.04
N LEU A 72 -10.72 -3.86 2.83
CA LEU A 72 -10.74 -2.68 3.71
C LEU A 72 -10.87 -1.38 2.91
N ALA A 73 -10.35 -1.34 1.67
CA ALA A 73 -10.49 -0.18 0.81
C ALA A 73 -11.95 0.14 0.46
N LEU A 74 -12.84 -0.87 0.52
CA LEU A 74 -14.27 -0.69 0.24
C LEU A 74 -14.98 0.08 1.35
N GLN A 75 -14.37 0.17 2.55
CA GLN A 75 -14.95 0.93 3.67
C GLN A 75 -14.78 2.45 3.51
N VAL A 76 -14.06 2.90 2.47
CA VAL A 76 -13.88 4.35 2.19
C VAL A 76 -15.17 4.99 1.68
N SER A 77 -15.94 4.28 0.86
CA SER A 77 -17.22 4.74 0.30
C SER A 77 -18.01 3.56 -0.27
N ASP A 78 -19.34 3.59 -0.14
CA ASP A 78 -20.24 2.59 -0.74
C ASP A 78 -20.10 2.53 -2.26
N GLU A 79 -19.69 3.61 -2.91
CA GLU A 79 -19.46 3.66 -4.35
C GLU A 79 -18.29 2.77 -4.81
N LEU A 80 -17.40 2.37 -3.88
CA LEU A 80 -16.30 1.46 -4.18
C LEU A 80 -16.71 -0.01 -4.15
N ALA A 81 -17.93 -0.36 -3.71
CA ALA A 81 -18.35 -1.74 -3.45
C ALA A 81 -18.15 -2.71 -4.64
N ASN A 82 -18.18 -2.22 -5.89
CA ASN A 82 -17.99 -3.02 -7.10
C ASN A 82 -16.61 -2.81 -7.76
N VAL A 83 -15.73 -2.02 -7.15
CA VAL A 83 -14.40 -1.73 -7.68
C VAL A 83 -13.45 -2.87 -7.28
N PRO A 84 -12.74 -3.49 -8.23
CA PRO A 84 -11.79 -4.56 -7.92
C PRO A 84 -10.67 -4.04 -7.02
N ALA A 85 -10.39 -4.78 -5.93
CA ALA A 85 -9.36 -4.44 -4.97
C ALA A 85 -8.35 -5.60 -4.82
N THR A 86 -7.09 -5.34 -5.13
CA THR A 86 -6.01 -6.34 -5.10
C THR A 86 -5.00 -6.04 -4.02
N ARG A 87 -4.70 -7.04 -3.17
CA ARG A 87 -3.60 -6.94 -2.21
C ARG A 87 -2.26 -7.19 -2.93
N VAL A 88 -1.32 -6.28 -2.73
CA VAL A 88 0.07 -6.43 -3.18
C VAL A 88 0.97 -6.57 -1.97
N GLU A 89 1.77 -7.62 -1.95
CA GLU A 89 2.72 -7.92 -0.89
C GLU A 89 4.11 -8.07 -1.51
N ASN A 90 5.06 -7.29 -0.97
CA ASN A 90 6.47 -7.32 -1.32
C ASN A 90 7.30 -6.78 -0.14
N ALA A 91 7.08 -7.34 1.05
CA ALA A 91 7.69 -6.90 2.30
C ALA A 91 7.63 -5.37 2.48
N PHE A 92 8.77 -4.73 2.82
CA PHE A 92 8.90 -3.28 3.00
C PHE A 92 8.56 -2.47 1.75
N ALA A 93 8.59 -3.10 0.56
CA ALA A 93 8.28 -2.48 -0.72
C ALA A 93 6.83 -2.72 -1.17
N SER A 94 5.96 -3.29 -0.32
CA SER A 94 4.55 -3.56 -0.67
C SER A 94 3.83 -2.33 -1.23
N GLY A 95 4.05 -1.15 -0.63
CA GLY A 95 3.48 0.11 -1.11
C GLY A 95 3.97 0.51 -2.51
N SER A 96 5.29 0.42 -2.76
CA SER A 96 5.86 0.67 -4.09
C SER A 96 5.44 -0.38 -5.12
N GLY A 97 5.28 -1.63 -4.69
CA GLY A 97 4.73 -2.70 -5.51
C GLY A 97 3.31 -2.37 -5.95
N ALA A 98 2.44 -1.96 -5.01
CA ALA A 98 1.08 -1.52 -5.31
C ALA A 98 1.06 -0.33 -6.29
N PHE A 99 1.95 0.64 -6.10
CA PHE A 99 2.11 1.77 -7.01
C PHE A 99 2.50 1.32 -8.42
N GLN A 100 3.47 0.42 -8.55
CA GLN A 100 3.86 -0.11 -9.86
C GLN A 100 2.74 -0.90 -10.54
N GLN A 101 1.92 -1.65 -9.79
CA GLN A 101 0.76 -2.33 -10.37
C GLN A 101 -0.27 -1.31 -10.88
N GLY A 102 -0.55 -0.25 -10.12
CA GLY A 102 -1.43 0.83 -10.56
C GLY A 102 -0.93 1.53 -11.82
N VAL A 103 0.37 1.84 -11.92
CA VAL A 103 0.96 2.38 -13.15
C VAL A 103 0.78 1.43 -14.33
N LYS A 104 1.01 0.12 -14.12
CA LYS A 104 0.84 -0.89 -15.18
C LYS A 104 -0.61 -0.97 -15.66
N ALA A 105 -1.60 -0.94 -14.76
CA ALA A 105 -3.01 -0.94 -15.12
C ALA A 105 -3.40 0.28 -15.98
N LEU A 106 -2.89 1.46 -15.61
CA LEU A 106 -3.08 2.69 -16.39
C LEU A 106 -2.44 2.61 -17.78
N LEU A 107 -1.20 2.13 -17.87
CA LEU A 107 -0.48 2.01 -19.15
C LEU A 107 -1.04 0.89 -20.04
N ALA A 108 -1.58 -0.18 -19.44
CA ALA A 108 -2.26 -1.25 -20.16
C ALA A 108 -3.65 -0.85 -20.66
N GLY A 109 -4.20 0.27 -20.19
CA GLY A 109 -5.54 0.74 -20.53
C GLY A 109 -6.67 -0.07 -19.87
N THR A 110 -6.36 -0.94 -18.90
CA THR A 110 -7.37 -1.71 -18.15
C THR A 110 -8.08 -0.84 -17.11
N ALA A 111 -7.46 0.27 -16.69
CA ALA A 111 -8.03 1.28 -15.80
C ALA A 111 -7.63 2.69 -16.27
N ARG A 112 -8.43 3.72 -15.92
CA ARG A 112 -8.10 5.14 -16.18
C ARG A 112 -7.77 5.92 -14.91
N LYS A 113 -8.40 5.59 -13.78
CA LYS A 113 -8.07 6.12 -12.46
C LYS A 113 -7.93 4.97 -11.48
N VAL A 114 -6.81 4.97 -10.76
CA VAL A 114 -6.45 3.89 -9.86
C VAL A 114 -6.15 4.47 -8.49
N LEU A 115 -6.72 3.85 -7.46
CA LEU A 115 -6.39 4.17 -6.08
C LEU A 115 -5.30 3.21 -5.58
N VAL A 116 -4.19 3.77 -5.15
CA VAL A 116 -3.08 3.01 -4.54
C VAL A 116 -3.01 3.37 -3.08
N ILE A 117 -3.13 2.37 -2.21
CA ILE A 117 -3.10 2.53 -0.76
C ILE A 117 -1.98 1.66 -0.23
N GLY A 118 -1.21 2.16 0.73
CA GLY A 118 -0.42 1.28 1.57
C GLY A 118 -0.62 1.58 3.03
N ALA A 119 -0.84 0.52 3.79
CA ALA A 119 -1.19 0.60 5.19
C ALA A 119 -0.54 -0.54 5.95
N GLU A 120 -0.04 -0.23 7.14
CA GLU A 120 0.60 -1.21 8.00
C GLU A 120 0.28 -0.89 9.47
N LYS A 121 -0.03 -1.92 10.25
CA LYS A 121 -0.34 -1.77 11.67
C LYS A 121 0.51 -2.72 12.51
N MET A 122 1.61 -2.17 13.03
CA MET A 122 2.53 -2.93 13.87
C MET A 122 2.24 -2.80 15.37
N THR A 123 1.72 -1.64 15.81
CA THR A 123 1.51 -1.32 17.24
C THR A 123 0.52 -2.27 17.93
N ALA A 124 -0.35 -2.95 17.18
CA ALA A 124 -1.30 -3.91 17.73
C ALA A 124 -0.65 -5.26 18.10
N ALA A 125 0.53 -5.56 17.54
CA ALA A 125 1.23 -6.81 17.76
C ALA A 125 2.27 -6.70 18.86
N GLY A 126 2.49 -7.80 19.60
CA GLY A 126 3.56 -7.91 20.58
C GLY A 126 4.95 -7.90 19.93
N PRO A 127 6.01 -7.55 20.68
CA PRO A 127 7.38 -7.46 20.14
C PRO A 127 7.88 -8.75 19.47
N GLU A 128 7.46 -9.91 19.96
CA GLU A 128 7.82 -11.21 19.40
C GLU A 128 7.19 -11.42 18.01
N ALA A 129 5.90 -11.14 17.86
CA ALA A 129 5.19 -11.24 16.57
C ALA A 129 5.76 -10.24 15.55
N VAL A 130 6.05 -9.01 15.99
CA VAL A 130 6.72 -8.02 15.14
C VAL A 130 8.12 -8.50 14.74
N GLY A 131 8.90 -9.03 15.67
CA GLY A 131 10.23 -9.58 15.40
C GLY A 131 10.19 -10.73 14.39
N ALA A 132 9.28 -11.68 14.58
CA ALA A 132 9.07 -12.81 13.68
C ALA A 132 8.64 -12.33 12.28
N ALA A 133 7.71 -11.39 12.19
CA ALA A 133 7.30 -10.78 10.92
C ALA A 133 8.48 -10.13 10.20
N LEU A 134 9.27 -9.32 10.88
CA LEU A 134 10.42 -8.64 10.27
C LEU A 134 11.53 -9.61 9.82
N LEU A 135 11.76 -10.70 10.55
CA LEU A 135 12.69 -11.76 10.13
C LEU A 135 12.13 -12.55 8.95
N GLY A 136 10.82 -12.78 8.93
CA GLY A 136 10.10 -13.42 7.83
C GLY A 136 10.23 -12.70 6.49
N ALA A 137 10.60 -11.41 6.50
CA ALA A 137 10.88 -10.65 5.29
C ALA A 137 12.21 -11.02 4.62
N GLY A 138 13.08 -11.79 5.28
CA GLY A 138 14.33 -12.30 4.74
C GLY A 138 14.31 -13.83 4.61
N TYR A 139 14.60 -14.35 3.41
CA TYR A 139 14.57 -15.80 3.13
C TYR A 139 15.40 -16.63 4.13
N GLU A 140 16.63 -16.21 4.41
CA GLU A 140 17.55 -16.93 5.31
C GLU A 140 17.15 -16.84 6.79
N SER A 141 16.40 -15.80 7.17
CA SER A 141 16.01 -15.53 8.56
C SER A 141 14.59 -16.00 8.88
N ALA A 142 13.78 -16.27 7.86
CA ALA A 142 12.40 -16.68 8.01
C ALA A 142 12.30 -18.01 8.78
N GLY A 143 11.40 -18.06 9.78
CA GLY A 143 11.20 -19.25 10.60
C GLY A 143 12.30 -19.53 11.63
N HIS A 144 13.38 -18.75 11.68
CA HIS A 144 14.44 -18.93 12.65
C HIS A 144 14.22 -18.05 13.90
N PRO A 145 14.34 -18.62 15.11
CA PRO A 145 14.28 -17.84 16.34
C PRO A 145 15.53 -16.95 16.43
N SER A 146 15.32 -15.66 16.72
CA SER A 146 16.44 -14.73 16.95
C SER A 146 16.44 -14.26 18.40
N ARG A 147 17.62 -14.28 19.04
CA ARG A 147 17.79 -13.78 20.43
C ARG A 147 17.75 -12.25 20.53
N THR A 148 17.99 -11.55 19.42
CA THR A 148 18.09 -10.09 19.35
C THR A 148 16.95 -9.46 18.55
N GLY A 149 16.07 -10.24 17.92
CA GLY A 149 15.10 -9.72 16.94
C GLY A 149 15.75 -9.33 15.61
N PHE A 150 15.00 -8.59 14.79
CA PHE A 150 15.44 -8.07 13.48
C PHE A 150 16.75 -7.26 13.53
N THR A 151 17.10 -6.69 14.69
CA THR A 151 18.33 -5.91 14.87
C THR A 151 19.61 -6.73 14.85
N GLY A 152 19.53 -8.07 15.00
CA GLY A 152 20.69 -8.96 14.87
C GLY A 152 20.85 -9.64 13.52
N CYS A 153 19.97 -9.35 12.55
CA CYS A 153 20.16 -9.81 11.18
C CYS A 153 21.35 -9.05 10.56
N PRO A 154 22.37 -9.73 9.99
CA PRO A 154 23.51 -9.07 9.37
C PRO A 154 23.02 -8.21 8.20
N ARG A 155 23.20 -6.89 8.26
CA ARG A 155 22.74 -5.98 7.20
C ARG A 155 23.59 -6.13 5.93
N PRO A 156 23.00 -6.43 4.76
CA PRO A 156 23.51 -5.91 3.51
C PRO A 156 23.08 -4.42 3.42
N GLY A 157 24.02 -3.53 3.12
CA GLY A 157 23.86 -2.09 3.33
C GLY A 157 22.75 -1.38 2.54
N GLY A 158 22.28 -0.25 3.10
CA GLY A 158 21.84 0.92 2.32
C GLY A 158 20.34 1.27 2.28
N ARG A 159 20.03 2.43 2.88
CA ARG A 159 18.98 3.44 2.55
C ARG A 159 17.49 3.04 2.61
N ARG A 160 16.69 3.85 3.31
CA ARG A 160 15.21 3.79 3.36
C ARG A 160 14.59 5.12 2.87
N CYS A 161 13.53 5.03 2.07
CA CYS A 161 12.50 6.07 1.90
C CYS A 161 11.28 5.47 1.17
N THR A 162 10.05 5.89 1.49
CA THR A 162 8.93 5.92 0.51
C THR A 162 7.75 6.79 0.96
N THR A 163 7.14 7.42 -0.05
CA THR A 163 6.05 8.43 -0.07
C THR A 163 4.85 7.86 -0.86
N TRP A 164 3.63 8.43 -0.73
CA TRP A 164 2.37 7.93 -1.33
C TRP A 164 1.80 8.83 -2.45
N ALA A 165 0.98 8.26 -3.35
CA ALA A 165 0.42 8.95 -4.52
C ALA A 165 -0.81 8.24 -5.15
N ALA A 166 -1.88 8.98 -5.45
CA ALA A 166 -3.03 8.53 -6.26
C ALA A 166 -2.81 8.87 -7.74
N LEU A 167 -3.06 7.93 -8.67
CA LEU A 167 -2.64 8.07 -10.07
C LEU A 167 -3.82 8.21 -11.05
N ARG A 168 -3.64 9.03 -12.10
CA ARG A 168 -4.60 9.26 -13.19
C ARG A 168 -3.88 9.30 -14.53
N SER A 169 -4.44 8.65 -15.55
CA SER A 169 -3.96 8.79 -16.94
C SER A 169 -4.56 10.04 -17.61
N ARG A 170 -3.80 10.70 -18.49
CA ARG A 170 -4.30 11.81 -19.32
C ARG A 170 -4.15 11.46 -20.80
N THR A 171 -5.25 11.06 -21.43
CA THR A 171 -5.36 11.08 -22.90
C THR A 171 -5.73 12.49 -23.36
N MET A 172 -5.25 12.87 -24.56
CA MET A 172 -5.65 14.10 -25.25
C MET A 172 -7.16 14.14 -25.49
#